data_AF-A0A352VJN5-F1
#
_entry.id   AF-A0A352VJN5-F1
#
_cell.length_a   1.000
_cell.length_b   1.000
_cell.length_c   1.000
_cell.angle_alpha   90.00
_cell.angle_beta   90.00
_cell.angle_gamma   90.00
#
_symmetry.space_group_name_H-M   'P 1'
#
loop_
_entity.id
_entity.type
_entity.pdbx_description
1 polymer ?
#
loop_
_entity_poly.entity_id
_entity_poly.type
_entity_poly.pdbx_seq_one_letter_code
_entity_poly.pdbx_strand_id
1 'polypeptide(L)' 'MKYRALSDTGVFVSELCLGAMTFGGKGQIWQAIGGLDETSADAIVGRALDGGINFIDTA' A
#
# COMPACT_ATOMS: atom_id res chain seq x y z
N MET A 1 -5.72 -4.24 -14.48
CA MET A 1 -6.23 -3.28 -13.48
C MET A 1 -7.26 -2.35 -14.13
N LYS A 2 -8.24 -1.85 -13.37
CA LYS A 2 -9.14 -0.75 -13.77
C LYS A 2 -8.76 0.51 -12.98
N TYR A 3 -8.77 1.65 -13.65
CA TYR A 3 -8.41 2.94 -13.05
C TYR A 3 -9.61 3.90 -13.03
N ARG A 4 -9.69 4.72 -11.99
CA ARG A 4 -10.74 5.72 -11.75
C ARG A 4 -10.10 7.07 -11.45
N ALA A 5 -10.77 8.15 -11.86
CA ALA A 5 -10.38 9.49 -11.44
C ALA A 5 -10.60 9.62 -9.92
N LEU A 6 -9.61 10.12 -9.20
CA LEU A 6 -9.74 10.45 -7.79
C LEU A 6 -10.40 11.83 -7.68
N SER A 7 -11.74 11.83 -7.70
CA SER A 7 -12.54 13.07 -7.70
C SER A 7 -12.07 14.05 -8.79
N ASP A 8 -11.90 15.32 -8.43
CA ASP A 8 -11.48 16.48 -9.21
C ASP A 8 -9.97 16.75 -9.10
N THR A 9 -9.18 15.82 -8.56
CA THR A 9 -7.72 15.99 -8.39
C THR A 9 -6.93 15.91 -9.71
N GLY A 10 -7.55 15.39 -10.78
CA GLY A 10 -6.86 15.09 -12.03
C GLY A 10 -5.98 13.83 -12.00
N VAL A 11 -5.95 13.10 -10.88
CA VAL A 11 -5.17 11.86 -10.72
C VAL A 11 -6.04 10.64 -11.02
N PHE A 12 -5.49 9.65 -11.73
CA PHE A 12 -6.13 8.34 -11.95
C PHE A 12 -5.50 7.27 -11.05
N VAL A 13 -6.32 6.60 -10.26
CA VAL A 13 -5.92 5.58 -9.29
C VAL A 13 -6.56 4.22 -9.62
N SER A 14 -5.91 3.13 -9.24
CA SER A 14 -6.47 1.78 -9.33
C SER A 14 -7.72 1.67 -8.44
N GLU A 15 -8.73 0.88 -8.86
CA GLU A 15 -9.94 0.65 -8.05
C GLU A 15 -9.66 -0.03 -6.70
N LEU A 16 -8.51 -0.69 -6.58
CA LEU A 16 -7.99 -1.27 -5.34
C LEU A 16 -6.76 -0.46 -4.90
N CYS A 17 -6.61 -0.28 -3.59
CA CYS A 17 -5.47 0.38 -2.96
C CYS A 17 -4.67 -0.65 -2.15
N LEU A 18 -3.34 -0.50 -2.11
CA LEU A 18 -2.48 -1.23 -1.18
C LEU A 18 -2.36 -0.44 0.13
N GLY A 19 -2.96 -0.96 1.21
CA GLY A 19 -2.76 -0.42 2.55
C GLY A 19 -1.44 -0.90 3.17
N ALA A 20 -0.71 0.01 3.81
CA ALA A 20 0.62 -0.23 4.37
C ALA A 20 0.65 -0.35 5.91
N MET A 21 -0.50 -0.59 6.56
CA MET A 21 -0.61 -0.65 8.03
C MET A 21 0.32 -1.69 8.69
N THR A 22 0.67 -2.75 7.96
CA THR A 22 1.56 -3.80 8.44
C THR A 22 3.05 -3.48 8.26
N PHE A 23 3.39 -2.31 7.71
CA PHE A 23 4.78 -1.92 7.43
C PHE A 23 5.28 -0.96 8.51
N GLY A 24 6.57 -1.08 8.87
CA GLY A 24 7.28 -0.03 9.62
C GLY A 24 6.79 0.24 11.06
N GLY A 25 6.11 -0.72 11.69
CA GLY A 25 5.55 -0.59 13.03
C GLY A 25 6.60 -0.33 14.10
N LYS A 26 6.44 0.76 14.87
CA LYS A 26 7.32 1.14 15.99
C LYS A 26 6.53 1.44 17.25
N GLY A 27 7.08 1.09 18.41
CA GLY A 27 6.40 1.25 19.71
C GLY A 27 5.40 0.12 19.97
N GLN A 28 4.75 0.11 21.15
CA GLN A 28 4.05 -1.07 21.67
C GLN A 28 2.99 -1.66 20.73
N ILE A 29 1.89 -0.93 20.50
CA ILE A 29 0.73 -1.46 19.76
C ILE A 29 1.04 -1.63 18.27
N TRP A 30 1.85 -0.74 17.70
CA TRP A 30 2.16 -0.74 16.27
C TRP A 30 3.23 -1.76 15.90
N GLN A 31 4.12 -2.16 16.83
CA GLN A 31 5.09 -3.23 16.56
C GLN A 31 4.42 -4.60 16.36
N ALA A 32 3.28 -4.85 17.02
CA ALA A 32 2.53 -6.09 16.84
C ALA A 32 1.81 -6.18 15.48
N ILE A 33 1.47 -5.03 14.88
CA ILE A 33 0.72 -4.93 13.63
C ILE A 33 1.67 -4.69 12.45
N GLY A 34 2.59 -3.75 12.62
CA GLY A 34 3.55 -3.27 11.63
C GLY A 34 4.88 -4.03 11.62
N GLY A 35 4.90 -5.25 12.15
CA GLY A 35 6.13 -6.04 12.33
C GLY A 35 6.67 -6.71 11.07
N LEU A 36 6.14 -6.40 9.89
CA LEU A 36 6.61 -6.97 8.63
C LEU A 36 8.03 -6.47 8.32
N ASP A 37 8.93 -7.40 7.99
CA ASP A 37 10.28 -7.03 7.54
C ASP A 37 10.28 -6.39 6.15
N GLU A 38 11.39 -5.71 5.84
CA GLU A 38 11.57 -4.97 4.58
C GLU A 38 11.48 -5.87 3.35
N THR A 39 12.10 -7.07 3.38
CA THR A 39 12.06 -8.01 2.26
C THR A 39 10.64 -8.48 1.93
N SER A 40 9.84 -8.73 2.95
CA SER A 40 8.45 -9.12 2.80
C SER A 40 7.58 -7.95 2.32
N ALA A 41 7.83 -6.73 2.83
CA ALA A 41 7.17 -5.53 2.35
C ALA A 41 7.47 -5.28 0.85
N ASP A 42 8.74 -5.40 0.45
CA ASP A 42 9.18 -5.28 -0.94
C ASP A 42 8.48 -6.29 -1.85
N ALA A 43 8.36 -7.54 -1.41
CA ALA A 43 7.66 -8.58 -2.17
C ALA A 43 6.16 -8.26 -2.35
N ILE A 44 5.51 -7.73 -1.31
CA ILE A 44 4.10 -7.31 -1.37
C ILE A 44 3.93 -6.12 -2.32
N VAL A 45 4.78 -5.09 -2.19
CA VAL A 45 4.74 -3.91 -3.06
C VAL A 45 5.00 -4.31 -4.51
N GLY A 46 6.03 -5.11 -4.78
CA GLY A 46 6.34 -5.61 -6.12
C GLY A 46 5.15 -6.35 -6.73
N ARG A 47 4.51 -7.24 -5.97
CA ARG A 47 3.33 -7.97 -6.46
C ARG A 47 2.13 -7.07 -6.73
N ALA A 48 1.92 -6.04 -5.92
CA ALA A 48 0.86 -5.05 -6.15
C ALA A 48 1.10 -4.25 -7.44
N LEU A 49 2.35 -3.81 -7.65
CA LEU A 49 2.77 -3.10 -8.86
C LEU A 49 2.61 -3.97 -10.12
N ASP A 50 3.04 -5.24 -10.07
CA ASP A 50 2.83 -6.21 -11.17
C ASP A 50 1.33 -6.42 -11.48
N GLY A 51 0.47 -6.32 -10.47
CA GLY A 51 -0.99 -6.36 -10.60
C GLY A 51 -1.61 -5.07 -11.18
N GLY A 52 -0.80 -4.02 -11.33
CA GLY A 52 -1.20 -2.71 -11.82
C GLY A 52 -1.74 -1.74 -10.76
N ILE A 53 -1.58 -2.04 -9.47
CA ILE A 53 -1.90 -1.09 -8.39
C ILE A 53 -0.99 0.13 -8.51
N ASN A 54 -1.56 1.33 -8.44
CA ASN A 54 -0.81 2.59 -8.40
C ASN A 54 -1.24 3.50 -7.24
N PHE A 55 -2.09 3.00 -6.34
CA PHE A 55 -2.57 3.71 -5.17
C PHE A 55 -2.13 2.97 -3.91
N ILE A 56 -1.35 3.64 -3.07
CA ILE A 56 -0.80 3.13 -1.82
C ILE A 56 -1.24 4.06 -0.70
N ASP A 57 -1.80 3.49 0.37
CA ASP A 57 -2.30 4.20 1.56
C ASP A 57 -1.40 3.90 2.75
N THR A 58 -0.93 4.95 3.45
CA THR A 58 0.01 4.88 4.57
C THR A 58 -0.16 6.07 5.53
N ALA A 59 0.44 6.03 6.73
CA ALA A 59 0.34 7.07 7.77
C ALA A 59 1.60 7.21 8.63
#